data_AF-A0A956SRW1-F1
#
_entry.id   AF-A0A956SRW1-F1
#
_cell.length_a   1.000
_cell.length_b   1.000
_cell.length_c   1.000
_cell.angle_alpha   90.00
_cell.angle_beta   90.00
_cell.angle_gamma   90.00
#
_symmetry.space_group_name_H-M   'P 1'
#
loop_
_entity.id
_entity.type
_entity.pdbx_description
1 polymer ?
#
loop_
_entity_poly.entity_id
_entity_poly.type
_entity_poly.pdbx_seq_one_letter_code
_entity_poly.pdbx_strand_id
1 'polypeptide(L)'
;ALAMYVRSIVAVDSRWDRGYAQVYDPDTPDRGVRRDVPTLTTEENRGRALFMTPIAEGGLGCAGCHVPPTFALAADARSNGLRAGETTVFKAPSLKDAARTPPYMHSAMLTSLTLVVAFYDGFTQPGPSLDPRLVPPGGGQLRFGLSAADREAVAAFLRTLDDLSLPDDPRFQSPFRR
;
A
#
# COMPACT_ATOMS: atom_id res chain seq x y z
N ALA A 1 16.10 -6.42 -25.13
CA ALA A 1 16.97 -5.71 -24.18
C ALA A 1 16.18 -5.04 -23.06
N LEU A 2 15.33 -4.03 -23.34
CA LEU A 2 14.62 -3.25 -22.31
C LEU A 2 13.81 -4.09 -21.32
N ALA A 3 13.04 -5.07 -21.79
CA ALA A 3 12.26 -5.94 -20.90
C ALA A 3 13.12 -6.73 -19.90
N MET A 4 14.34 -7.14 -20.27
CA MET A 4 15.27 -7.81 -19.36
C MET A 4 15.88 -6.83 -18.37
N TYR A 5 16.21 -5.63 -18.83
CA TYR A 5 16.66 -4.55 -17.94
C TYR A 5 15.61 -4.22 -16.88
N VAL A 6 14.35 -4.00 -17.28
CA VAL A 6 13.25 -3.74 -16.33
C VAL A 6 13.05 -4.90 -15.36
N ARG A 7 13.16 -6.16 -15.81
CA ARG A 7 13.06 -7.34 -14.92
C ARG A 7 14.21 -7.46 -13.91
N SER A 8 15.33 -6.78 -14.14
CA SER A 8 16.46 -6.77 -13.22
C SER A 8 16.35 -5.69 -12.12
N ILE A 9 15.42 -4.74 -12.28
CA ILE A 9 15.11 -3.71 -11.29
C ILE A 9 14.13 -4.31 -10.28
N VAL A 10 14.60 -4.60 -9.07
CA VAL A 10 13.77 -5.21 -8.02
C VAL A 10 13.99 -4.46 -6.70
N ALA A 11 12.90 -4.01 -6.08
CA ALA A 11 12.90 -3.40 -4.75
C ALA A 11 12.70 -4.48 -3.68
N VAL A 12 13.74 -4.77 -2.90
CA VAL A 12 13.78 -5.86 -1.89
C VAL A 12 14.57 -5.49 -0.63
N ASP A 13 15.07 -4.27 -0.53
CA ASP A 13 15.94 -3.81 0.55
C ASP A 13 15.35 -2.62 1.32
N SER A 14 14.02 -2.63 1.50
CA SER A 14 13.33 -1.65 2.34
C SER A 14 13.48 -1.98 3.84
N ARG A 15 13.16 -1.02 4.72
CA ARG A 15 13.13 -1.29 6.17
C ARG A 15 12.11 -2.37 6.53
N TRP A 16 10.99 -2.43 5.81
CA TRP A 16 10.04 -3.53 5.93
C TRP A 16 10.67 -4.87 5.57
N ASP A 17 11.39 -4.98 4.44
CA ASP A 17 11.95 -6.26 3.99
C ASP A 17 12.95 -6.82 5.01
N ARG A 18 13.85 -5.96 5.51
CA ARG A 18 14.83 -6.32 6.54
C ARG A 18 14.18 -6.70 7.88
N GLY A 19 13.12 -5.99 8.26
CA GLY A 19 12.43 -6.20 9.53
C GLY A 19 11.50 -7.41 9.52
N TYR A 20 10.67 -7.54 8.50
CA TYR A 20 9.69 -8.63 8.36
C TYR A 20 10.38 -10.00 8.31
N ALA A 21 11.57 -10.10 7.71
CA ALA A 21 12.35 -11.34 7.69
C ALA A 21 12.63 -11.91 9.10
N GLN A 22 12.65 -11.06 10.14
CA GLN A 22 12.90 -11.49 11.53
C GLN A 22 11.66 -12.10 12.20
N VAL A 23 10.46 -11.82 11.68
CA VAL A 23 9.19 -12.28 12.24
C VAL A 23 8.42 -13.22 11.32
N TYR A 24 8.93 -13.45 10.10
CA TYR A 24 8.40 -14.39 9.13
C TYR A 24 8.35 -15.80 9.73
N ASP A 25 7.20 -16.43 9.59
CA ASP A 25 6.95 -17.76 10.14
C ASP A 25 6.04 -18.55 9.21
N PRO A 26 6.57 -19.50 8.42
CA PRO A 26 5.81 -20.23 7.41
C PRO A 26 4.71 -21.12 8.02
N ASP A 27 4.77 -21.40 9.31
CA ASP A 27 3.82 -22.27 10.01
C ASP A 27 2.59 -21.50 10.52
N THR A 28 2.58 -20.16 10.38
CA THR A 28 1.41 -19.32 10.68
C THR A 28 0.57 -19.00 9.46
N PRO A 29 -0.78 -18.92 9.59
CA PRO A 29 -1.67 -18.64 8.46
C PRO A 29 -1.38 -17.33 7.72
N ASP A 30 -0.90 -16.31 8.44
CA ASP A 30 -0.58 -14.99 7.90
C ASP A 30 0.93 -14.80 7.67
N ARG A 31 1.72 -15.87 7.82
CA ARG A 31 3.18 -15.87 7.68
C ARG A 31 3.91 -14.86 8.57
N GLY A 32 3.27 -14.40 9.65
CA GLY A 32 3.81 -13.40 10.57
C GLY A 32 3.60 -11.94 10.15
N VAL A 33 2.88 -11.64 9.06
CA VAL A 33 2.71 -10.25 8.57
C VAL A 33 2.00 -9.32 9.57
N ARG A 34 1.26 -9.88 10.53
CA ARG A 34 0.59 -9.12 11.60
C ARG A 34 1.38 -9.02 12.90
N ARG A 35 2.53 -9.70 13.04
CA ARG A 35 3.39 -9.65 14.24
C ARG A 35 4.24 -8.39 14.24
N ASP A 36 4.37 -7.71 15.38
CA ASP A 36 5.24 -6.52 15.57
C ASP A 36 6.65 -6.74 15.03
N VAL A 37 7.10 -5.82 14.17
CA VAL A 37 8.41 -5.88 13.54
C VAL A 37 9.38 -5.09 14.44
N PRO A 38 10.39 -5.72 15.06
CA PRO A 38 11.22 -5.07 16.08
C PRO A 38 12.03 -3.87 15.58
N THR A 39 12.34 -3.83 14.28
CA THR A 39 13.11 -2.74 13.66
C THR A 39 12.26 -1.54 13.26
N LEU A 40 10.93 -1.64 13.36
CA LEU A 40 10.00 -0.55 13.08
C LEU A 40 9.65 0.19 14.38
N THR A 41 9.37 1.48 14.26
CA THR A 41 8.90 2.28 15.41
C THR A 41 7.52 1.84 15.87
N THR A 42 7.10 2.27 17.06
CA THR A 42 5.73 2.03 17.56
C THR A 42 4.67 2.59 16.61
N GLU A 43 4.91 3.76 16.02
CA GLU A 43 4.02 4.39 15.05
C GLU A 43 3.94 3.56 13.75
N GLU A 44 5.08 3.10 13.23
CA GLU A 44 5.13 2.27 12.03
C GLU A 44 4.45 0.91 12.23
N ASN A 45 4.64 0.28 13.40
CA ASN A 45 3.94 -0.96 13.75
C ASN A 45 2.43 -0.73 13.94
N ARG A 46 2.02 0.42 14.48
CA ARG A 46 0.59 0.82 14.54
C ARG A 46 0.00 0.93 13.14
N GLY A 47 0.69 1.62 12.23
CA GLY A 47 0.28 1.75 10.84
C GLY A 47 0.18 0.42 10.11
N ARG A 48 1.18 -0.45 10.31
CA ARG A 48 1.17 -1.81 9.77
C ARG A 48 -0.02 -2.61 10.29
N ALA A 49 -0.28 -2.58 11.60
CA ALA A 49 -1.39 -3.31 12.20
C ALA A 49 -2.73 -2.88 11.58
N LEU A 50 -2.94 -1.57 11.38
CA LEU A 50 -4.12 -1.03 10.69
C LEU A 50 -4.19 -1.50 9.23
N PHE A 51 -3.06 -1.48 8.52
CA PHE A 51 -2.96 -1.86 7.11
C PHE A 51 -3.27 -3.35 6.87
N MET A 52 -2.73 -4.23 7.72
CA MET A 52 -2.78 -5.69 7.56
C MET A 52 -4.08 -6.30 8.09
N THR A 53 -4.70 -5.67 9.09
CA THR A 53 -5.91 -6.20 9.71
C THR A 53 -7.12 -6.03 8.78
N PRO A 54 -7.91 -7.09 8.52
CA PRO A 54 -9.14 -6.97 7.74
C PRO A 54 -10.15 -5.98 8.33
N ILE A 55 -11.01 -5.43 7.49
CA ILE A 55 -12.09 -4.53 7.92
C ILE A 55 -12.99 -5.19 8.97
N ALA A 56 -13.30 -6.47 8.80
CA ALA A 56 -14.12 -7.25 9.73
C ALA A 56 -13.51 -7.41 11.14
N GLU A 57 -12.19 -7.23 11.26
CA GLU A 57 -11.43 -7.32 12.52
C GLU A 57 -11.06 -5.93 13.07
N GLY A 58 -11.59 -4.84 12.49
CA GLY A 58 -11.34 -3.47 12.93
C GLY A 58 -10.09 -2.82 12.35
N GLY A 59 -9.51 -3.39 11.30
CA GLY A 59 -8.46 -2.75 10.50
C GLY A 59 -8.99 -2.04 9.25
N LEU A 60 -8.08 -1.72 8.34
CA LEU A 60 -8.37 -1.03 7.09
C LEU A 60 -8.50 -1.96 5.88
N GLY A 61 -8.10 -3.23 6.02
CA GLY A 61 -8.16 -4.22 4.94
C GLY A 61 -7.30 -3.91 3.71
N CYS A 62 -6.32 -3.01 3.82
CA CYS A 62 -5.48 -2.58 2.69
C CYS A 62 -4.73 -3.77 2.06
N ALA A 63 -4.28 -4.72 2.89
CA ALA A 63 -3.61 -5.94 2.45
C ALA A 63 -4.49 -6.86 1.58
N GLY A 64 -5.81 -6.66 1.57
CA GLY A 64 -6.72 -7.40 0.69
C GLY A 64 -6.56 -7.07 -0.80
N CYS A 65 -6.03 -5.87 -1.12
CA CYS A 65 -5.73 -5.46 -2.50
C CYS A 65 -4.23 -5.29 -2.74
N HIS A 66 -3.46 -4.90 -1.72
CA HIS A 66 -2.02 -4.68 -1.75
C HIS A 66 -1.29 -5.77 -0.98
N VAL A 67 -1.18 -6.94 -1.59
CA VAL A 67 -0.86 -8.23 -0.94
C VAL A 67 0.62 -8.31 -0.54
N PRO A 68 0.95 -8.46 0.75
CA PRO A 68 2.32 -8.69 1.21
C PRO A 68 2.89 -10.04 0.72
N PRO A 69 4.22 -10.22 0.67
CA PRO A 69 5.26 -9.31 1.15
C PRO A 69 5.68 -8.26 0.11
N THR A 70 5.31 -8.42 -1.15
CA THR A 70 5.68 -7.50 -2.25
C THR A 70 4.72 -6.31 -2.37
N PHE A 71 3.62 -6.32 -1.60
CA PHE A 71 2.52 -5.34 -1.67
C PHE A 71 1.95 -5.19 -3.08
N ALA A 72 2.00 -6.29 -3.83
CA ALA A 72 1.56 -6.34 -5.20
C ALA A 72 0.05 -6.58 -5.30
N LEU A 73 -0.44 -6.48 -6.53
CA LEU A 73 -1.84 -6.55 -6.91
C LEU A 73 -2.52 -7.86 -6.48
N ALA A 74 -3.70 -7.76 -5.86
CA ALA A 74 -4.74 -8.79 -5.97
C ALA A 74 -5.40 -8.72 -7.36
N ALA A 75 -5.34 -9.82 -8.13
CA ALA A 75 -5.67 -9.83 -9.57
C ALA A 75 -7.10 -9.37 -9.92
N ASP A 76 -8.00 -9.39 -8.93
CA ASP A 76 -9.41 -9.05 -9.02
C ASP A 76 -9.75 -7.68 -8.38
N ALA A 77 -8.75 -6.86 -8.05
CA ALA A 77 -8.95 -5.49 -7.58
C ALA A 77 -9.69 -4.65 -8.65
N ARG A 78 -10.72 -3.91 -8.22
CA ARG A 78 -11.53 -3.04 -9.09
C ARG A 78 -11.31 -1.55 -8.80
N SER A 79 -12.26 -0.68 -9.19
CA SER A 79 -12.17 0.76 -8.90
C SER A 79 -12.17 1.00 -7.39
N ASN A 80 -11.41 1.99 -6.94
CA ASN A 80 -11.41 2.47 -5.57
C ASN A 80 -12.45 3.57 -5.30
N GLY A 81 -13.28 3.90 -6.30
CA GLY A 81 -14.30 4.94 -6.19
C GLY A 81 -13.73 6.35 -6.14
N LEU A 82 -12.60 6.62 -6.81
CA LEU A 82 -12.00 7.96 -6.82
C LEU A 82 -12.94 9.03 -7.41
N ARG A 83 -13.77 8.63 -8.36
CA ARG A 83 -14.80 9.47 -8.97
C ARG A 83 -16.16 8.79 -8.87
N ALA A 84 -17.20 9.57 -8.61
CA ALA A 84 -18.57 9.07 -8.61
C ALA A 84 -18.94 8.52 -10.00
N GLY A 85 -19.58 7.35 -10.03
CA GLY A 85 -19.98 6.70 -11.28
C GLY A 85 -18.81 6.14 -12.11
N GLU A 86 -17.62 5.99 -11.53
CA GLU A 86 -16.48 5.41 -12.23
C GLU A 86 -16.78 4.00 -12.74
N THR A 87 -16.60 3.81 -14.06
CA THR A 87 -16.76 2.52 -14.76
C THR A 87 -15.42 1.89 -15.13
N THR A 88 -14.35 2.67 -15.13
CA THR A 88 -13.00 2.18 -15.45
C THR A 88 -12.38 1.48 -14.24
N VAL A 89 -11.84 0.29 -14.47
CA VAL A 89 -11.07 -0.44 -13.47
C VAL A 89 -9.59 -0.16 -13.67
N PHE A 90 -8.92 0.27 -12.60
CA PHE A 90 -7.47 0.47 -12.57
C PHE A 90 -6.83 -0.63 -11.73
N LYS A 91 -5.64 -1.07 -12.17
CA LYS A 91 -4.83 -2.01 -11.41
C LYS A 91 -4.42 -1.38 -10.08
N ALA A 92 -4.59 -2.07 -8.96
CA ALA A 92 -3.92 -1.67 -7.71
C ALA A 92 -2.39 -1.66 -7.94
N PRO A 93 -1.71 -0.52 -7.70
CA PRO A 93 -0.26 -0.46 -7.87
C PRO A 93 0.44 -1.26 -6.76
N SER A 94 1.69 -1.63 -7.01
CA SER A 94 2.58 -2.01 -5.91
C SER A 94 2.78 -0.80 -5.00
N LEU A 95 2.94 -1.02 -3.70
CA LEU A 95 3.24 0.06 -2.75
C LEU A 95 4.73 0.18 -2.41
N LYS A 96 5.60 -0.65 -2.99
CA LYS A 96 7.05 -0.46 -2.93
C LYS A 96 7.43 0.87 -3.59
N ASP A 97 8.26 1.66 -2.91
CA ASP A 97 8.66 3.03 -3.31
C ASP A 97 7.50 4.02 -3.49
N ALA A 98 6.33 3.76 -2.91
CA ALA A 98 5.18 4.65 -3.02
C ALA A 98 5.46 6.03 -2.41
N ALA A 99 6.25 6.15 -1.34
CA ALA A 99 6.47 7.47 -0.75
C ALA A 99 7.34 8.39 -1.63
N ARG A 100 8.04 7.84 -2.63
CA ARG A 100 8.87 8.58 -3.59
C ARG A 100 8.13 9.01 -4.86
N THR A 101 6.89 8.56 -5.06
CA THR A 101 6.15 8.75 -6.31
C THR A 101 4.86 9.58 -6.19
N PRO A 102 4.85 10.73 -5.47
CA PRO A 102 3.74 11.66 -5.58
C PRO A 102 3.72 12.31 -6.98
N PRO A 103 2.55 12.76 -7.48
CA PRO A 103 1.22 12.63 -6.88
C PRO A 103 0.57 11.24 -7.11
N TYR A 104 -0.44 10.92 -6.31
CA TYR A 104 -1.07 9.61 -6.22
C TYR A 104 -2.38 9.49 -6.98
N MET A 105 -2.82 8.23 -7.11
CA MET A 105 -3.96 7.77 -7.90
C MET A 105 -3.74 7.90 -9.41
N HIS A 106 -4.60 7.25 -10.20
CA HIS A 106 -4.53 7.33 -11.66
C HIS A 106 -4.78 8.75 -12.21
N SER A 107 -5.31 9.66 -11.37
CA SER A 107 -5.63 11.04 -11.72
C SER A 107 -4.63 12.06 -11.22
N ALA A 108 -3.58 11.65 -10.48
CA ALA A 108 -2.62 12.56 -9.87
C ALA A 108 -3.23 13.62 -8.92
N MET A 109 -4.42 13.35 -8.36
CA MET A 109 -5.17 14.34 -7.56
C MET A 109 -4.74 14.44 -6.09
N LEU A 110 -4.08 13.41 -5.55
CA LEU A 110 -3.68 13.38 -4.13
C LEU A 110 -2.18 13.60 -4.02
N THR A 111 -1.73 14.51 -3.15
CA THR A 111 -0.32 14.95 -3.11
C THR A 111 0.49 14.31 -1.98
N SER A 112 -0.14 13.61 -1.04
CA SER A 112 0.54 12.95 0.08
C SER A 112 -0.08 11.59 0.42
N LEU A 113 0.72 10.70 1.01
CA LEU A 113 0.22 9.41 1.52
C LEU A 113 -0.87 9.59 2.58
N THR A 114 -0.76 10.61 3.45
CA THR A 114 -1.79 10.90 4.45
C THR A 114 -3.13 11.28 3.79
N LEU A 115 -3.11 11.98 2.65
CA LEU A 115 -4.32 12.24 1.85
C LEU A 115 -4.87 10.97 1.19
N VAL A 116 -4.01 10.04 0.76
CA VAL A 116 -4.42 8.72 0.26
C VAL A 116 -5.14 7.94 1.35
N VAL A 117 -4.58 7.88 2.56
CA VAL A 117 -5.22 7.19 3.70
C VAL A 117 -6.54 7.87 4.07
N ALA A 118 -6.57 9.21 4.11
CA ALA A 118 -7.80 9.97 4.36
C ALA A 118 -8.89 9.69 3.30
N PHE A 119 -8.51 9.52 2.03
CA PHE A 119 -9.45 9.15 0.96
C PHE A 119 -10.16 7.83 1.25
N TYR A 120 -9.42 6.79 1.65
CA TYR A 120 -9.99 5.49 2.00
C TYR A 120 -10.80 5.51 3.30
N ASP A 121 -10.59 6.50 4.18
CA ASP A 121 -11.34 6.67 5.44
C ASP A 121 -12.74 7.26 5.28
N GLY A 122 -13.11 7.76 4.10
CA GLY A 122 -14.49 8.25 3.92
C GLY A 122 -14.79 9.05 2.66
N PHE A 123 -13.94 8.99 1.63
CA PHE A 123 -14.17 9.70 0.37
C PHE A 123 -14.35 8.78 -0.83
N THR A 124 -14.36 7.46 -0.64
CA THR A 124 -14.69 6.49 -1.69
C THR A 124 -16.11 6.71 -2.19
N GLN A 125 -16.28 6.84 -3.50
CA GLN A 125 -17.59 7.11 -4.11
C GLN A 125 -18.22 5.82 -4.65
N PRO A 126 -19.54 5.66 -4.57
CA PRO A 126 -20.23 4.55 -5.21
C PRO A 126 -20.12 4.64 -6.74
N GLY A 127 -20.04 3.49 -7.39
CA GLY A 127 -20.02 3.38 -8.84
C GLY A 127 -20.15 1.94 -9.32
N PRO A 128 -20.49 1.71 -10.60
CA PRO A 128 -20.69 0.37 -11.15
C PRO A 128 -19.47 -0.55 -11.05
N SER A 129 -18.27 0.04 -11.05
CA SER A 129 -17.01 -0.71 -11.00
C SER A 129 -16.33 -0.69 -9.61
N LEU A 130 -16.99 -0.15 -8.58
CA LEU A 130 -16.44 -0.10 -7.23
C LEU A 130 -16.09 -1.52 -6.75
N ASP A 131 -14.91 -1.66 -6.15
CA ASP A 131 -14.48 -2.92 -5.56
C ASP A 131 -15.43 -3.34 -4.42
N PRO A 132 -15.99 -4.57 -4.43
CA PRO A 132 -16.89 -5.04 -3.38
C PRO A 132 -16.27 -4.98 -1.97
N ARG A 133 -14.94 -5.05 -1.84
CA ARG A 133 -14.25 -4.92 -0.54
C ARG A 133 -14.39 -3.54 0.07
N LEU A 134 -14.72 -2.52 -0.73
CA LEU A 134 -14.94 -1.14 -0.30
C LEU A 134 -16.42 -0.83 -0.01
N VAL A 135 -17.30 -1.85 -0.12
CA VAL A 135 -18.72 -1.73 0.19
C VAL A 135 -18.96 -2.30 1.60
N PRO A 136 -19.38 -1.48 2.58
CA PRO A 136 -19.65 -1.97 3.93
C PRO A 136 -20.90 -2.86 3.96
N PRO A 137 -21.02 -3.74 4.97
CA PRO A 137 -22.25 -4.50 5.21
C PRO A 137 -23.45 -3.55 5.38
N GLY A 138 -24.51 -3.77 4.60
CA GLY A 138 -25.68 -2.87 4.58
C GLY A 138 -25.61 -1.74 3.54
N GLY A 139 -24.51 -1.64 2.79
CA GLY A 139 -24.31 -0.64 1.75
C GLY A 139 -23.92 0.74 2.28
N GLY A 140 -23.72 1.70 1.37
CA GLY A 140 -23.24 3.03 1.70
C GLY A 140 -21.73 3.18 1.55
N GLN A 141 -21.19 4.22 2.19
CA GLN A 141 -19.77 4.58 2.10
C GLN A 141 -19.00 4.01 3.29
N LEU A 142 -17.87 3.36 3.01
CA LEU A 142 -16.95 2.89 4.03
C LEU A 142 -16.36 4.08 4.81
N ARG A 143 -16.45 4.04 6.14
CA ARG A 143 -15.88 5.04 7.04
C ARG A 143 -15.26 4.37 8.24
N PHE A 144 -13.97 4.58 8.47
CA PHE A 144 -13.27 3.98 9.61
C PHE A 144 -13.20 4.92 10.81
N GLY A 145 -13.30 6.23 10.58
CA GLY A 145 -13.22 7.23 11.65
C GLY A 145 -11.81 7.37 12.20
N LEU A 146 -10.79 7.29 11.33
CA LEU A 146 -9.39 7.34 11.75
C LEU A 146 -9.04 8.67 12.41
N SER A 147 -8.31 8.58 13.52
CA SER A 147 -7.65 9.74 14.11
C SER A 147 -6.54 10.26 13.19
N ALA A 148 -6.13 11.52 13.39
CA ALA A 148 -4.98 12.07 12.66
C ALA A 148 -3.70 11.25 12.89
N ALA A 149 -3.53 10.73 14.12
CA ALA A 149 -2.41 9.87 14.48
C ALA A 149 -2.45 8.52 13.75
N ASP A 150 -3.62 7.89 13.62
CA ASP A 150 -3.75 6.63 12.88
C ASP A 150 -3.49 6.82 11.38
N ARG A 151 -3.94 7.93 10.79
CA ARG A 151 -3.66 8.24 9.39
C ARG A 151 -2.17 8.41 9.14
N GLU A 152 -1.48 9.14 10.03
CA GLU A 152 -0.04 9.32 9.93
C GLU A 152 0.73 8.04 10.20
N ALA A 153 0.27 7.20 11.15
CA ALA A 153 0.87 5.90 11.41
C ALA A 153 0.85 5.01 10.16
N VAL A 154 -0.28 4.94 9.44
CA VAL A 154 -0.36 4.19 8.18
C VAL A 154 0.57 4.80 7.11
N ALA A 155 0.62 6.13 7.00
CA ALA A 155 1.57 6.78 6.09
C ALA A 155 3.04 6.49 6.47
N ALA A 156 3.38 6.47 7.75
CA ALA A 156 4.70 6.11 8.26
C ALA A 156 5.05 4.66 7.93
N PHE A 157 4.10 3.74 8.07
CA PHE A 157 4.26 2.36 7.62
C PHE A 157 4.53 2.28 6.11
N LEU A 158 3.77 2.99 5.27
CA LEU A 158 3.99 2.99 3.82
C LEU A 158 5.38 3.49 3.43
N ARG A 159 5.94 4.48 4.15
CA ARG A 159 7.34 4.93 3.96
C ARG A 159 8.37 3.85 4.30
N THR A 160 8.01 2.83 5.09
CA THR A 160 8.93 1.71 5.39
C THR A 160 9.13 0.78 4.19
N LEU A 161 8.28 0.90 3.15
CA LEU A 161 8.27 0.07 1.96
C LEU A 161 9.21 0.57 0.84
N ASP A 162 9.75 1.77 1.00
CA ASP A 162 10.71 2.36 0.06
C ASP A 162 12.05 1.64 0.17
N ASP A 163 12.63 1.29 -0.97
CA ASP A 163 13.94 0.66 -1.04
C ASP A 163 15.03 1.65 -0.61
N LEU A 164 16.01 1.14 0.15
CA LEU A 164 17.11 1.94 0.67
C LEU A 164 18.28 2.06 -0.31
N SER A 165 18.37 1.16 -1.29
CA SER A 165 19.54 0.99 -2.17
C SER A 165 19.23 1.30 -3.63
N LEU A 166 18.03 0.95 -4.10
CA LEU A 166 17.64 1.06 -5.51
C LEU A 166 17.77 2.48 -6.09
N PRO A 167 17.40 3.56 -5.37
CA PRO A 167 17.53 4.92 -5.90
C PRO A 167 18.97 5.34 -6.22
N ASP A 168 19.95 4.79 -5.50
CA ASP A 168 21.36 5.15 -5.60
C ASP A 168 22.20 4.09 -6.32
N ASP A 169 21.58 3.01 -6.80
CA ASP A 169 22.28 1.91 -7.46
C ASP A 169 22.83 2.36 -8.84
N PRO A 170 24.16 2.37 -9.05
CA PRO A 170 24.77 2.82 -10.30
C PRO A 170 24.33 1.99 -11.52
N ARG A 171 23.86 0.75 -11.32
CA ARG A 171 23.37 -0.11 -12.40
C ARG A 171 22.08 0.40 -13.05
N PHE A 172 21.32 1.23 -12.33
CA PHE A 172 20.01 1.74 -12.77
C PHE A 172 19.98 3.25 -13.04
N GLN A 173 21.14 3.91 -12.98
CA GLN A 173 21.27 5.33 -13.31
C GLN A 173 21.29 5.59 -14.81
N SER A 174 21.06 6.85 -15.21
CA SER A 174 21.19 7.26 -16.61
C SER A 174 22.58 6.91 -17.16
N PRO A 175 22.70 6.11 -18.22
CA PRO A 175 23.98 5.81 -18.85
C PRO A 175 24.46 6.93 -19.78
N PHE A 176 23.60 7.93 -20.06
CA PHE A 176 23.90 9.04 -20.93
C PHE A 176 24.62 10.16 -20.18
N ARG A 177 25.68 10.71 -20.77
CA ARG A 177 26.34 11.93 -20.27
C ARG A 177 25.39 13.11 -20.49
N ARG A 178 25.32 14.00 -19.50
CA ARG A 178 24.67 15.30 -19.63
C ARG A 178 25.57 16.31 -20.33
#